data_AF-A0A644UG74-F1
#
_entry.id   AF-A0A644UG74-F1
#
_cell.length_a   1.000
_cell.length_b   1.000
_cell.length_c   1.000
_cell.angle_alpha   90.00
_cell.angle_beta   90.00
_cell.angle_gamma   90.00
#
_symmetry.space_group_name_H-M   'P 1'
#
loop_
_entity.id
_entity.type
_entity.pdbx_description
1 polymer ?
#
loop_
_entity_poly.entity_id
_entity_poly.type
_entity_poly.pdbx_seq_one_letter_code
_entity_poly.pdbx_strand_id
1 'polypeptide(L)' 'MRHWYDFPELLDRRKLKGLVDAGLSVRELSVREGCSRQCVVTALNRHGLTAKGQRGVMPRFLGRRKG' A
#
# COMPACT_ATOMS: atom_id res chain seq x y z
N MET A 1 4.14 12.17 -15.26
CA MET A 1 4.29 11.19 -14.16
C MET A 1 3.02 11.23 -13.34
N ARG A 2 2.32 10.11 -13.15
CA ARG A 2 1.13 10.09 -12.28
C ARG A 2 1.58 10.05 -10.83
N HIS A 3 1.07 10.97 -10.03
CA HIS A 3 1.36 11.06 -8.61
C HIS A 3 0.27 10.36 -7.80
N TRP A 4 0.55 10.05 -6.54
CA TRP A 4 -0.36 9.33 -5.66
C TRP A 4 -1.72 10.01 -5.46
N TYR A 5 -1.80 11.34 -5.60
CA TYR A 5 -3.05 12.11 -5.53
C TYR A 5 -3.91 12.04 -6.81
N ASP A 6 -3.38 11.51 -7.90
CA ASP A 6 -4.15 11.22 -9.13
C ASP A 6 -5.07 10.00 -8.95
N PHE A 7 -4.85 9.21 -7.88
CA PHE A 7 -5.58 7.99 -7.57
C PHE A 7 -6.55 8.24 -6.39
N PRO A 8 -7.87 8.35 -6.63
CA PRO A 8 -8.84 8.69 -5.59
C PRO A 8 -8.89 7.67 -4.45
N GLU A 9 -8.61 6.39 -4.71
CA GLU A 9 -8.56 5.33 -3.70
C GLU A 9 -7.35 5.45 -2.76
N LEU A 10 -6.25 6.04 -3.23
CA LEU A 10 -5.06 6.33 -2.40
C LEU A 10 -5.18 7.66 -1.65
N LEU A 11 -5.97 8.60 -2.19
CA LEU A 11 -6.24 9.90 -1.57
C LEU A 11 -7.21 9.77 -0.39
N ASP A 12 -8.17 8.84 -0.48
CA ASP A 12 -9.13 8.61 0.58
C ASP A 12 -8.52 7.76 1.71
N ARG A 13 -8.23 8.41 2.83
CA ARG A 13 -7.66 7.76 4.02
C ARG A 13 -8.51 6.59 4.51
N ARG A 14 -9.85 6.68 4.48
CA ARG A 14 -10.73 5.63 5.03
C ARG A 14 -10.68 4.39 4.15
N LYS A 15 -10.70 4.59 2.83
CA LYS A 15 -10.55 3.49 1.87
C LYS A 15 -9.17 2.84 1.98
N LEU A 16 -8.11 3.66 1.98
CA LEU A 16 -6.74 3.18 2.13
C LEU A 16 -6.55 2.40 3.44
N LYS A 17 -7.10 2.90 4.55
CA LYS A 17 -7.08 2.17 5.83
C LYS A 17 -7.83 0.84 5.73
N GLY A 18 -9.02 0.80 5.13
CA GLY A 18 -9.78 -0.45 4.95
C GLY A 18 -9.02 -1.50 4.16
N LEU A 19 -8.29 -1.10 3.12
CA LEU A 19 -7.46 -2.01 2.32
C LEU A 19 -6.25 -2.52 3.11
N VAL A 20 -5.61 -1.66 3.89
CA VAL A 20 -4.49 -2.05 4.77
C VAL A 20 -4.98 -2.99 5.88
N ASP A 21 -6.14 -2.71 6.47
CA ASP A 21 -6.77 -3.52 7.53
C ASP A 21 -7.19 -4.91 7.00
N ALA A 22 -7.68 -4.96 5.75
CA ALA A 22 -7.91 -6.21 5.02
C ALA A 22 -6.61 -6.98 4.68
N GLY A 23 -5.44 -6.46 5.03
CA GLY A 23 -4.16 -7.13 4.89
C GLY A 23 -3.50 -6.98 3.52
N LEU A 24 -3.98 -6.06 2.66
CA LEU A 24 -3.36 -5.84 1.36
C LEU A 24 -1.94 -5.28 1.53
N SER A 25 -1.03 -5.82 0.73
CA SER A 25 0.36 -5.37 0.68
C SER A 25 0.53 -4.21 -0.30
N VAL A 26 1.61 -3.44 -0.16
CA VAL A 26 1.97 -2.36 -1.10
C VAL A 26 1.98 -2.84 -2.56
N ARG A 27 2.44 -4.07 -2.81
CA ARG A 27 2.42 -4.67 -4.16
C ARG A 27 0.99 -4.90 -4.67
N GLU A 28 0.11 -5.44 -3.84
CA GLU A 28 -1.29 -5.70 -4.23
C GLU A 28 -2.02 -4.39 -4.51
N LEU A 29 -1.85 -3.40 -3.64
CA LEU A 29 -2.37 -2.05 -3.85
C LEU A 29 -1.86 -1.44 -5.15
N SER A 30 -0.56 -1.60 -5.45
CA SER A 30 0.03 -1.07 -6.69
C SER A 30 -0.55 -1.73 -7.94
N VAL A 31 -0.77 -3.04 -7.91
CA VAL A 31 -1.35 -3.80 -9.04
C VAL A 31 -2.83 -3.48 -9.20
N ARG A 32 -3.57 -3.41 -8.10
CA ARG A 32 -5.01 -3.11 -8.09
C ARG A 32 -5.32 -1.72 -8.63
N GLU A 33 -4.58 -0.72 -8.15
CA GLU A 33 -4.81 0.68 -8.52
C GLU A 33 -4.06 1.08 -9.81
N GLY A 34 -3.25 0.18 -10.38
CA GLY A 34 -2.43 0.46 -11.56
C GLY A 34 -1.38 1.56 -11.33
N CYS A 35 -0.96 1.75 -10.07
CA CYS A 35 -0.01 2.78 -9.68
C CYS A 35 1.36 2.19 -9.34
N SER A 36 2.39 3.02 -9.31
CA SER A 36 3.73 2.58 -8.89
C SER A 36 3.76 2.32 -7.38
N ARG A 37 4.54 1.32 -6.94
CA ARG A 37 4.74 1.01 -5.49
C ARG A 37 5.14 2.23 -4.67
N GLN A 38 5.95 3.13 -5.25
CA GLN A 38 6.32 4.37 -4.59
C GLN A 38 5.13 5.31 -4.35
N CYS A 39 4.16 5.39 -5.28
CA CYS A 39 2.94 6.17 -5.07
C CYS A 39 2.16 5.66 -3.86
N VAL A 40 1.98 4.33 -3.75
CA VAL A 40 1.32 3.71 -2.59
C VAL A 40 2.06 4.04 -1.29
N VAL A 41 3.40 3.92 -1.27
CA VAL A 41 4.21 4.23 -0.09
C VAL A 41 4.08 5.71 0.30
N THR A 42 4.09 6.63 -0.67
CA THR A 42 3.91 8.06 -0.39
C THR A 42 2.51 8.36 0.17
N ALA A 43 1.46 7.78 -0.41
CA ALA A 43 0.09 7.92 0.10
C ALA A 43 -0.03 7.39 1.55
N LEU A 44 0.50 6.19 1.80
CA LEU A 44 0.52 5.58 3.12
C LEU A 44 1.22 6.49 4.15
N ASN A 45 2.43 6.97 3.85
CA ASN A 45 3.15 7.90 4.74
C ASN A 45 2.38 9.20 4.96
N ARG A 46 1.77 9.77 3.91
CA ARG A 46 0.99 11.01 4.01
C ARG A 46 -0.23 10.84 4.92
N HIS A 47 -0.87 9.68 4.88
CA HIS A 47 -2.05 9.36 5.70
C HIS A 47 -1.71 8.74 7.06
N GLY A 48 -0.42 8.56 7.37
CA GLY A 48 0.05 7.95 8.62
C GLY A 48 -0.31 6.47 8.73
N LEU A 49 -0.38 5.76 7.60
CA LEU A 49 -0.69 4.33 7.52
C LEU A 49 0.56 3.53 7.17
N THR A 50 0.61 2.28 7.60
CA THR A 50 1.69 1.35 7.26
C THR A 50 1.10 0.06 6.72
N ALA A 51 1.55 -0.36 5.53
CA ALA A 51 1.08 -1.59 4.89
C ALA A 51 2.17 -2.67 4.88
N LYS A 52 1.74 -3.92 4.68
CA LYS A 52 2.63 -5.06 4.52
C LYS A 52 3.52 -4.88 3.28
N GLY A 53 4.83 -5.07 3.41
CA GLY A 53 5.77 -4.92 2.30
C GLY A 53 6.25 -3.49 2.03
N GLN A 54 5.93 -2.53 2.91
CA GLN A 54 6.64 -1.25 2.95
C GLN A 54 8.09 -1.49 3.37
N ARG A 55 9.04 -0.92 2.62
CA ARG A 55 10.49 -1.14 2.81
C ARG A 55 10.88 -0.66 4.23
N GLY A 56 11.31 -1.60 5.08
CA GLY A 56 11.59 -1.36 6.52
C GLY A 56 10.52 -1.90 7.48
N VAL A 57 9.30 -2.17 7.02
CA VAL A 57 8.25 -2.83 7.79
C VAL A 57 8.34 -4.33 7.50
N MET A 58 9.28 -5.02 8.17
CA MET A 58 9.34 -6.48 8.08
C MET A 58 8.02 -7.06 8.59
N PRO A 59 7.22 -7.74 7.75
CA PRO A 59 6.03 -8.39 8.26
C PRO A 59 6.47 -9.55 9.13
N ARG A 60 6.16 -9.49 10.44
CA ARG A 60 6.44 -10.59 11.39
C ARG A 60 5.80 -11.94 10.99
N PHE A 61 4.93 -11.96 9.98
CA PHE A 61 4.17 -13.14 9.54
C PHE A 61 4.36 -13.54 8.07
N LEU A 62 5.25 -12.91 7.28
CA LEU A 62 5.52 -13.43 5.92
C LEU A 62 6.59 -14.52 5.97
N GLY A 63 6.21 -15.64 6.60
CA GLY A 63 6.82 -16.93 6.34
C GLY A 63 6.77 -17.20 4.83
N ARG A 64 7.89 -17.68 4.29
CA ARG A 64 8.03 -18.10 2.90
C ARG A 64 6.81 -18.93 2.49
N ARG A 65 6.12 -18.52 1.42
CA ARG A 65 5.42 -19.46 0.57
C ARG A 65 6.11 -19.40 -0.79
N LYS A 66 7.18 -20.18 -0.90
CA LYS A 66 7.89 -20.47 -2.14
C LYS A 66 7.35 -21.82 -2.60
N GLY A 67 6.61 -21.83 -3.71
CA GLY A 67 6.35 -23.05 -4.46
C GLY A 67 7.60 -23.51 -5.18
#